data_AF-A0A965BS26-F1
#
_entry.id   AF-A0A965BS26-F1
#
_cell.length_a   1.000
_cell.length_b   1.000
_cell.length_c   1.000
_cell.angle_alpha   90.00
_cell.angle_beta   90.00
_cell.angle_gamma   90.00
#
_symmetry.space_group_name_H-M   'P 1'
#
loop_
_entity.id
_entity.type
_entity.pdbx_description
1 polymer ?
#
loop_
_entity_poly.entity_id
_entity_poly.type
_entity_poly.pdbx_seq_one_letter_code
_entity_poly.pdbx_strand_id
1 'polypeptide(L)'
;MLVLIALPFVLAAALSGPNEPRAAEPIHRGFAGSATCATCHALEAYAWQQSDHARAMASASKVNVLGDFSGVTVTDGRHTASFRREGEDYVIRTDGKDGLVADFIITETFGVDPLQQYLVLFPDGRRQALPWAWDSRAREQGGQRWYHLMPDEPLPAQDPLHWTGRAQNWNYMCASCHSTGLQRGYDAASDQYGTTWAEIS
;
A
#
# COMPACT_ATOMS: atom_id res chain seq x y z
N MET A 1 -75.83 -14.97 -36.56
CA MET A 1 -74.41 -14.95 -36.99
C MET A 1 -73.79 -13.64 -36.51
N LEU A 2 -73.12 -13.66 -35.36
CA LEU A 2 -72.25 -12.57 -34.92
C LEU A 2 -70.89 -13.22 -34.61
N VAL A 3 -69.89 -12.90 -35.42
CA VAL A 3 -68.53 -13.43 -35.30
C VAL A 3 -67.76 -12.50 -34.35
N LEU A 4 -67.41 -13.02 -33.17
CA LEU A 4 -66.53 -12.37 -32.20
C LEU A 4 -65.08 -12.48 -32.70
N ILE A 5 -64.48 -11.35 -33.06
CA ILE A 5 -63.06 -11.24 -33.40
C ILE A 5 -62.29 -11.00 -32.10
N ALA A 6 -61.51 -11.98 -31.67
CA ALA A 6 -60.57 -11.82 -30.55
C ALA A 6 -59.30 -11.11 -31.05
N LEU A 7 -59.00 -9.93 -30.52
CA LEU A 7 -57.70 -9.27 -30.69
C LEU A 7 -56.65 -9.95 -29.82
N PRO A 8 -55.46 -10.31 -30.33
CA PRO A 8 -54.37 -10.79 -29.49
C PRO A 8 -53.72 -9.60 -28.76
N PHE A 9 -53.66 -9.69 -27.43
CA PHE A 9 -52.87 -8.82 -26.58
C PHE A 9 -51.38 -9.11 -26.86
N VAL A 10 -50.69 -8.22 -27.56
CA VAL A 10 -49.23 -8.30 -27.71
C VAL A 10 -48.60 -7.71 -26.45
N LEU A 11 -48.09 -8.58 -25.58
CA LEU A 11 -47.33 -8.20 -24.40
C LEU A 11 -45.97 -7.64 -24.86
N ALA A 12 -45.81 -6.32 -24.85
CA ALA A 12 -44.51 -5.70 -25.11
C ALA A 12 -43.57 -5.97 -23.93
N ALA A 13 -42.72 -6.99 -24.06
CA ALA A 13 -41.61 -7.21 -23.13
C ALA A 13 -40.62 -6.05 -23.29
N ALA A 14 -40.43 -5.25 -22.23
CA ALA A 14 -39.34 -4.29 -22.16
C ALA A 14 -38.02 -5.07 -22.20
N LEU A 15 -37.35 -5.04 -23.36
CA LEU A 15 -36.01 -5.56 -23.52
C LEU A 15 -35.05 -4.63 -22.76
N SER A 16 -34.79 -4.94 -21.49
CA SER A 16 -33.63 -4.43 -20.79
C SER A 16 -32.39 -4.88 -21.55
N GLY A 17 -31.74 -3.96 -22.25
CA GLY A 17 -30.47 -4.22 -22.92
C GLY A 17 -29.42 -4.73 -21.92
N PRO A 18 -28.36 -5.41 -22.39
CA PRO A 18 -27.26 -5.78 -21.52
C PRO A 18 -26.72 -4.51 -20.86
N ASN A 19 -26.63 -4.51 -19.52
CA ASN A 19 -25.94 -3.48 -18.76
C ASN A 19 -24.53 -3.37 -19.31
N GLU A 20 -24.27 -2.36 -20.14
CA GLU A 20 -22.91 -1.99 -20.49
C GLU A 20 -22.17 -1.71 -19.19
N PRO A 21 -20.95 -2.26 -18.99
CA PRO A 21 -20.15 -1.90 -17.84
C PRO A 21 -19.90 -0.39 -17.92
N ARG A 22 -20.53 0.38 -17.02
CA ARG A 22 -20.21 1.79 -16.82
C ARG A 22 -18.70 1.85 -16.63
N ALA A 23 -17.99 2.46 -17.58
CA ALA A 23 -16.58 2.75 -17.43
C ALA A 23 -16.39 3.38 -16.05
N ALA A 24 -15.58 2.76 -15.20
CA ALA A 24 -15.32 3.26 -13.85
C ALA A 24 -14.89 4.72 -14.00
N GLU A 25 -15.59 5.63 -13.34
CA GLU A 25 -15.16 7.03 -13.31
C GLU A 25 -13.74 7.08 -12.71
N PRO A 26 -12.88 8.00 -13.17
CA PRO A 26 -11.58 8.16 -12.54
C PRO A 26 -11.84 8.51 -11.08
N ILE A 27 -11.40 7.62 -10.20
CA ILE A 27 -11.77 7.57 -8.78
C ILE A 27 -11.32 8.85 -8.05
N HIS A 28 -10.45 9.67 -8.67
CA HIS A 28 -9.88 10.87 -8.06
C HIS A 28 -10.16 12.14 -8.88
N ARG A 29 -11.44 12.48 -9.06
CA ARG A 29 -11.85 13.76 -9.66
C ARG A 29 -11.20 14.94 -8.91
N GLY A 30 -10.61 15.88 -9.65
CA GLY A 30 -10.00 17.11 -9.11
C GLY A 30 -8.48 17.05 -8.89
N PHE A 31 -7.83 15.91 -9.12
CA PHE A 31 -6.37 15.79 -9.07
C PHE A 31 -5.81 15.53 -10.47
N ALA A 32 -4.91 16.41 -10.93
CA ALA A 32 -4.35 16.35 -12.29
C ALA A 32 -3.14 15.39 -12.41
N GLY A 33 -2.57 14.97 -11.28
CA GLY A 33 -1.35 14.17 -11.23
C GLY A 33 -0.08 15.00 -11.50
N SER A 34 1.00 14.65 -10.81
CA SER A 34 2.31 15.29 -10.91
C SER A 34 2.86 15.33 -12.35
N ALA A 35 2.60 14.30 -13.14
CA ALA A 35 3.02 14.22 -14.54
C ALA A 35 2.42 15.33 -15.41
N THR A 36 1.18 15.76 -15.14
CA THR A 36 0.54 16.88 -15.86
C THR A 36 1.26 18.19 -15.56
N CYS A 37 1.71 18.39 -14.31
CA CYS A 37 2.48 19.58 -13.94
C CYS A 37 3.84 19.61 -14.64
N ALA A 38 4.49 18.45 -14.76
CA ALA A 38 5.81 18.30 -15.34
C ALA A 38 5.88 18.68 -16.84
N THR A 39 4.76 18.69 -17.57
CA THR A 39 4.75 19.09 -18.99
C THR A 39 5.07 20.58 -19.19
N CYS A 40 4.82 21.41 -18.18
CA CYS A 40 5.11 22.85 -18.22
C CYS A 40 6.20 23.26 -17.21
N HIS A 41 6.34 22.53 -16.10
CA HIS A 41 7.27 22.83 -15.00
C HIS A 41 8.36 21.77 -14.89
N ALA A 42 9.16 21.62 -15.95
CA ALA A 42 10.14 20.53 -16.04
C ALA A 42 11.27 20.63 -15.00
N LEU A 43 11.75 21.85 -14.70
CA LEU A 43 12.84 22.05 -13.74
C LEU A 43 12.37 21.79 -12.30
N GLU A 44 11.18 22.27 -11.95
CA GLU A 44 10.58 22.03 -10.64
C GLU A 44 10.21 20.57 -10.45
N ALA A 45 9.64 19.92 -11.48
CA ALA A 45 9.35 18.50 -11.46
C ALA A 45 10.62 17.65 -11.26
N TYR A 46 11.70 18.00 -11.97
CA TYR A 46 13.01 17.35 -11.78
C TYR A 46 13.52 17.53 -10.34
N ALA A 47 13.50 18.75 -9.81
CA ALA A 47 13.94 19.02 -8.43
C ALA A 47 13.08 18.28 -7.40
N TRP A 48 11.75 18.27 -7.57
CA TRP A 48 10.83 17.57 -6.69
C TRP A 48 11.08 16.06 -6.69
N GLN A 49 11.29 15.43 -7.85
CA GLN A 49 11.56 14.00 -7.97
C GLN A 49 12.83 13.55 -7.23
N GLN A 50 13.79 14.45 -6.99
CA GLN A 50 14.99 14.16 -6.20
C GLN A 50 14.79 14.36 -4.69
N SER A 51 13.67 14.93 -4.27
CA SER A 51 13.40 15.25 -2.86
C SER A 51 12.87 14.05 -2.08
N ASP A 52 12.93 14.13 -0.76
CA ASP A 52 12.33 13.12 0.11
C ASP A 52 10.81 13.15 0.03
N HIS A 53 10.19 14.28 -0.32
CA HIS A 53 8.74 14.36 -0.52
C HIS A 53 8.23 13.55 -1.70
N ALA A 54 9.05 13.32 -2.74
CA ALA A 54 8.68 12.48 -3.88
C ALA A 54 8.95 10.99 -3.64
N ARG A 55 9.68 10.68 -2.56
CA ARG A 55 10.19 9.34 -2.23
C ARG A 55 9.76 8.89 -0.84
N ALA A 56 8.87 9.63 -0.19
CA ALA A 56 8.31 9.30 1.11
C ALA A 56 7.41 8.06 1.02
N MET A 57 6.83 7.76 -0.15
CA MET A 57 6.20 6.47 -0.43
C MET A 57 6.24 6.12 -1.92
N ALA A 58 6.61 4.87 -2.24
CA ALA A 58 6.62 4.39 -3.61
C ALA A 58 6.37 2.88 -3.66
N SER A 59 5.99 2.34 -4.82
CA SER A 59 5.91 0.87 -5.00
C SER A 59 7.27 0.21 -4.78
N ALA A 60 7.27 -0.95 -4.13
CA ALA A 60 8.48 -1.75 -3.96
C ALA A 60 8.98 -2.22 -5.33
N SER A 61 10.18 -1.77 -5.70
CA SER A 61 10.81 -2.09 -6.98
C SER A 61 12.32 -1.95 -6.86
N LYS A 62 13.05 -2.46 -7.86
CA LYS A 62 14.51 -2.36 -7.91
C LYS A 62 15.06 -0.93 -7.78
N VAL A 63 14.31 0.07 -8.21
CA VAL A 63 14.75 1.47 -8.16
C VAL A 63 14.39 2.18 -6.85
N ASN A 64 13.40 1.66 -6.11
CA ASN A 64 12.90 2.30 -4.88
C ASN A 64 13.39 1.63 -3.60
N VAL A 65 13.68 0.32 -3.65
CA VAL A 65 14.14 -0.44 -2.48
C VAL A 65 15.64 -0.20 -2.25
N LEU A 66 15.93 0.36 -1.07
CA LEU A 66 17.30 0.61 -0.60
C LEU A 66 17.86 -0.51 0.28
N GLY A 67 16.99 -1.29 0.92
CA GLY A 67 17.35 -2.33 1.86
C GLY A 67 18.07 -3.53 1.22
N ASP A 68 18.88 -4.22 2.02
CA ASP A 68 19.55 -5.44 1.61
C ASP A 68 18.59 -6.65 1.69
N PHE A 69 18.13 -7.11 0.53
CA PHE A 69 17.30 -8.32 0.36
C PHE A 69 18.09 -9.48 -0.26
N SER A 70 19.39 -9.58 0.00
CA SER A 70 20.27 -10.65 -0.52
C SER A 70 20.08 -12.03 0.16
N GLY A 71 19.10 -12.16 1.06
CA GLY A 71 18.88 -13.38 1.85
C GLY A 71 19.45 -13.29 3.27
N VAL A 72 19.55 -12.08 3.82
CA VAL A 72 20.10 -11.84 5.16
C VAL A 72 19.08 -12.15 6.25
N THR A 73 19.54 -12.65 7.39
CA THR A 73 18.76 -12.76 8.62
C THR A 73 19.38 -11.85 9.66
N VAL A 74 18.55 -11.04 10.32
CA VAL A 74 18.97 -10.01 11.25
C VAL A 74 18.23 -10.24 12.56
N THR A 75 18.99 -10.21 13.65
CA THR A 75 18.46 -10.14 15.00
C THR A 75 18.86 -8.80 15.60
N ASP A 76 17.87 -8.04 16.06
CA ASP A 76 18.08 -6.77 16.74
C ASP A 76 17.21 -6.73 18.00
N GLY A 77 17.87 -6.64 19.15
CA GLY A 77 17.26 -6.89 20.46
C GLY A 77 16.53 -8.23 20.51
N ARG A 78 15.21 -8.18 20.67
CA ARG A 78 14.31 -9.34 20.82
C ARG A 78 13.74 -9.88 19.51
N HIS A 79 13.95 -9.16 18.41
CA HIS A 79 13.27 -9.46 17.15
C HIS A 79 14.23 -10.07 16.15
N THR A 80 13.72 -11.01 15.36
CA THR A 80 14.45 -11.62 14.24
C THR A 80 13.59 -11.57 12.99
N ALA A 81 14.19 -11.16 11.88
CA ALA A 81 13.58 -11.23 10.57
C ALA A 81 14.60 -11.64 9.51
N SER A 82 14.12 -12.22 8.40
CA SER A 82 14.93 -12.42 7.21
C SER A 82 14.39 -11.67 6.01
N PHE A 83 15.29 -11.16 5.17
CA PHE A 83 14.99 -10.28 4.05
C PHE A 83 15.58 -10.90 2.78
N ARG A 84 14.72 -11.23 1.83
CA ARG A 84 15.12 -11.86 0.57
C ARG A 84 14.32 -11.36 -0.61
N ARG A 85 14.85 -11.56 -1.81
CA ARG A 85 14.07 -11.47 -3.05
C ARG A 85 13.53 -12.83 -3.45
N GLU A 86 12.32 -12.84 -4.00
CA GLU A 86 11.70 -14.00 -4.64
C GLU A 86 11.23 -13.62 -6.05
N GLY A 87 12.04 -13.91 -7.06
CA GLY A 87 11.81 -13.37 -8.40
C GLY A 87 11.90 -11.85 -8.40
N GLU A 88 10.79 -11.18 -8.73
CA GLU A 88 10.67 -9.72 -8.70
C GLU A 88 10.25 -9.18 -7.32
N ASP A 89 9.71 -10.05 -6.45
CA ASP A 89 9.15 -9.65 -5.17
C ASP A 89 10.22 -9.47 -4.09
N TYR A 90 9.94 -8.58 -3.16
CA TYR A 90 10.70 -8.38 -1.93
C TYR A 90 9.93 -9.01 -0.77
N VAL A 91 10.59 -9.88 -0.01
CA VAL A 91 9.94 -10.69 1.02
C VAL A 91 10.65 -10.51 2.36
N ILE A 92 9.86 -10.24 3.39
CA ILE A 92 10.29 -10.36 4.79
C ILE A 92 9.70 -11.64 5.39
N ARG A 93 10.51 -12.35 6.17
CA ARG A 93 10.05 -13.42 7.04
C ARG A 93 10.09 -12.95 8.49
N THR A 94 8.94 -12.85 9.14
CA THR A 94 8.80 -12.36 10.53
C THR A 94 7.51 -12.89 11.16
N ASP A 95 7.25 -12.62 12.43
CA ASP A 95 6.03 -13.07 13.11
C ASP A 95 4.80 -12.31 12.62
N GLY A 96 3.68 -13.03 12.46
CA GLY A 96 2.41 -12.50 11.99
C GLY A 96 1.42 -12.19 13.09
N LYS A 97 0.18 -11.90 12.70
CA LYS A 97 -0.93 -11.58 13.62
C LYS A 97 -1.31 -12.73 14.57
N ASP A 98 -0.91 -13.95 14.24
CA ASP A 98 -1.10 -15.17 15.03
C ASP A 98 0.15 -15.51 15.88
N GLY A 99 1.20 -14.69 15.82
CA GLY A 99 2.49 -14.93 16.47
C GLY A 99 3.34 -15.99 15.79
N LEU A 100 2.90 -16.53 14.64
CA LEU A 100 3.68 -17.50 13.87
C LEU A 100 4.55 -16.79 12.85
N VAL A 101 5.75 -17.32 12.62
CA VAL A 101 6.66 -16.80 11.60
C VAL A 101 6.15 -17.19 10.21
N ALA A 102 5.95 -16.19 9.36
CA ALA A 102 5.48 -16.34 7.99
C ALA A 102 6.26 -15.42 7.04
N ASP A 103 6.08 -15.65 5.74
CA ASP A 103 6.63 -14.80 4.69
C ASP A 103 5.57 -13.77 4.25
N PHE A 104 6.01 -12.52 4.09
CA PHE A 104 5.16 -11.41 3.68
C PHE A 104 5.80 -10.65 2.52
N ILE A 105 5.02 -10.44 1.46
CA ILE A 105 5.43 -9.65 0.30
C ILE A 105 5.32 -8.17 0.64
N ILE A 106 6.41 -7.45 0.42
CA ILE A 106 6.49 -6.01 0.57
C ILE A 106 5.94 -5.36 -0.69
N THR A 107 4.94 -4.50 -0.52
CA THR A 107 4.24 -3.85 -1.62
C THR A 107 4.71 -2.42 -1.86
N GLU A 108 5.13 -1.72 -0.82
CA GLU A 108 5.59 -0.33 -0.90
C GLU A 108 6.81 -0.06 -0.02
N THR A 109 7.64 0.88 -0.45
CA THR A 109 8.68 1.53 0.36
C THR A 109 8.08 2.74 1.06
N PHE A 110 8.55 3.03 2.27
CA PHE A 110 8.04 4.12 3.10
C PHE A 110 9.18 4.89 3.78
N GLY A 111 9.39 6.14 3.37
CA GLY A 111 10.56 6.93 3.72
C GLY A 111 11.78 6.65 2.84
N VAL A 112 12.81 7.46 3.03
CA VAL A 112 14.07 7.36 2.26
C VAL A 112 15.30 7.71 3.07
N ASP A 113 15.37 8.88 3.72
CA ASP A 113 16.49 9.31 4.57
C ASP A 113 15.93 9.89 5.89
N PRO A 114 16.53 9.57 7.06
CA PRO A 114 17.69 8.68 7.29
C PRO A 114 17.33 7.19 7.34
N LEU A 115 16.08 6.83 7.06
CA LEU A 115 15.60 5.46 7.11
C LEU A 115 14.54 5.19 6.04
N GLN A 116 14.46 3.93 5.62
CA GLN A 116 13.39 3.41 4.78
C GLN A 116 12.72 2.21 5.47
N GLN A 117 11.43 2.34 5.76
CA GLN A 117 10.54 1.26 6.14
C GLN A 117 9.84 0.67 4.91
N TYR A 118 9.04 -0.37 5.15
CA TYR A 118 8.35 -1.13 4.13
C TYR A 118 6.93 -1.45 4.58
N LEU A 119 6.00 -1.50 3.62
CA LEU A 119 4.60 -1.83 3.87
C LEU A 119 4.24 -3.20 3.29
N VAL A 120 3.32 -3.88 3.96
CA VAL A 120 2.71 -5.13 3.49
C VAL A 120 1.20 -4.92 3.34
N LEU A 121 0.66 -5.22 2.16
CA LEU A 121 -0.78 -5.25 1.92
C LEU A 121 -1.39 -6.59 2.35
N PHE A 122 -2.35 -6.54 3.27
CA PHE A 122 -3.10 -7.70 3.74
C PHE A 122 -4.35 -7.93 2.87
N PRO A 123 -4.90 -9.16 2.86
CA PRO A 123 -6.10 -9.48 2.09
C PRO A 123 -7.36 -8.67 2.43
N ASP A 124 -7.42 -8.09 3.63
CA ASP A 124 -8.50 -7.21 4.09
C ASP A 124 -8.31 -5.73 3.70
N GLY A 125 -7.26 -5.45 2.91
CA GLY A 125 -6.93 -4.13 2.38
C GLY A 125 -6.12 -3.24 3.33
N ARG A 126 -5.78 -3.73 4.53
CA ARG A 126 -4.85 -3.02 5.42
C ARG A 126 -3.45 -3.05 4.84
N ARG A 127 -2.79 -1.90 4.81
CA ARG A 127 -1.36 -1.78 4.62
C ARG A 127 -0.72 -1.58 5.97
N GLN A 128 0.16 -2.50 6.33
CA GLN A 128 0.82 -2.51 7.63
C GLN A 128 2.27 -2.07 7.47
N ALA A 129 2.70 -1.11 8.27
CA ALA A 129 4.09 -0.69 8.35
C ALA A 129 4.89 -1.72 9.14
N LEU A 130 5.94 -2.26 8.52
CA LEU A 130 6.85 -3.17 9.17
C LEU A 130 7.67 -2.43 10.24
N PRO A 131 8.00 -3.10 11.36
CA PRO A 131 8.76 -2.50 12.46
C PRO A 131 10.28 -2.58 12.22
N TRP A 132 10.68 -3.01 11.02
CA TRP A 132 12.05 -3.07 10.54
C TRP A 132 12.29 -1.96 9.53
N ALA A 133 13.40 -1.24 9.72
CA ALA A 133 13.84 -0.19 8.82
C ALA A 133 15.25 -0.46 8.32
N TRP A 134 15.52 0.00 7.11
CA TRP A 134 16.86 0.13 6.56
C TRP A 134 17.40 1.51 6.91
N ASP A 135 18.56 1.57 7.56
CA ASP A 135 19.31 2.81 7.76
C ASP A 135 19.93 3.22 6.42
N SER A 136 19.36 4.22 5.77
CA SER A 136 19.76 4.65 4.42
C SER A 136 21.03 5.48 4.41
N ARG A 137 21.49 5.93 5.59
CA ARG A 137 22.68 6.78 5.69
C ARG A 137 23.91 6.06 5.16
N ALA A 138 24.93 6.84 4.87
CA ALA A 138 26.20 6.30 4.41
C ALA A 138 26.86 5.43 5.51
N ARG A 139 27.68 4.45 5.10
CA ARG A 139 28.33 3.49 6.03
C ARG A 139 29.23 4.20 7.05
N GLU A 140 29.84 5.30 6.65
CA GLU A 140 30.71 6.13 7.48
C GLU A 140 29.95 6.80 8.62
N GLN A 141 28.62 6.94 8.47
CA GLN A 141 27.69 7.43 9.50
C GLN A 141 27.04 6.28 10.29
N GLY A 142 27.47 5.04 10.03
CA GLY A 142 26.92 3.82 10.61
C GLY A 142 25.73 3.23 9.86
N GLY A 143 25.28 3.82 8.75
CA GLY A 143 24.12 3.32 8.01
C GLY A 143 24.40 2.07 7.17
N GLN A 144 23.52 1.82 6.20
CA GLN A 144 23.47 0.62 5.35
C GLN A 144 23.30 -0.67 6.17
N ARG A 145 22.32 -0.68 7.07
CA ARG A 145 21.98 -1.82 7.92
C ARG A 145 20.50 -1.88 8.24
N TRP A 146 20.00 -3.09 8.47
CA TRP A 146 18.70 -3.31 9.07
C TRP A 146 18.73 -3.08 10.58
N TYR A 147 17.65 -2.53 11.11
CA TYR A 147 17.42 -2.41 12.55
C TYR A 147 15.92 -2.44 12.85
N HIS A 148 15.57 -2.84 14.07
CA HIS A 148 14.20 -2.83 14.55
C HIS A 148 13.91 -1.47 15.21
N LEU A 149 12.71 -0.92 14.98
CA LEU A 149 12.34 0.41 15.51
C LEU A 149 12.09 0.40 17.03
N MET A 150 11.82 -0.76 17.60
CA MET A 150 11.56 -0.96 19.03
C MET A 150 12.24 -2.25 19.50
N PRO A 151 13.59 -2.33 19.51
CA PRO A 151 14.31 -3.61 19.61
C PRO A 151 14.12 -4.32 20.95
N ASP A 152 13.85 -3.57 22.02
CA ASP A 152 13.75 -4.11 23.39
C ASP A 152 12.31 -4.45 23.82
N GLU A 153 11.31 -4.04 23.03
CA GLU A 153 9.91 -4.19 23.39
C GLU A 153 9.38 -5.57 23.00
N PRO A 154 8.66 -6.31 23.89
CA PRO A 154 8.20 -7.66 23.60
C PRO A 154 7.14 -7.77 22.50
N LEU A 155 6.42 -6.68 22.19
CA LEU A 155 5.39 -6.54 21.14
C LEU A 155 4.71 -7.85 20.72
N PRO A 156 3.97 -8.54 21.62
CA PRO A 156 3.28 -9.77 21.26
C PRO A 156 2.23 -9.50 20.18
N ALA A 157 1.86 -10.51 19.38
CA ALA A 157 0.97 -10.34 18.22
C ALA A 157 -0.41 -9.70 18.50
N GLN A 158 -0.88 -9.73 19.76
CA GLN A 158 -2.13 -9.09 20.18
C GLN A 158 -1.95 -7.63 20.64
N ASP A 159 -0.71 -7.15 20.75
CA ASP A 159 -0.39 -5.79 21.15
C ASP A 159 -0.83 -4.80 20.07
N PRO A 160 -1.52 -3.70 20.42
CA PRO A 160 -1.88 -2.66 19.46
C PRO A 160 -0.70 -2.05 18.68
N LEU A 161 0.50 -2.06 19.26
CA LEU A 161 1.76 -1.59 18.68
C LEU A 161 2.50 -2.65 17.86
N HIS A 162 2.10 -3.92 17.93
CA HIS A 162 2.61 -4.94 17.02
C HIS A 162 2.34 -4.51 15.57
N TRP A 163 3.19 -4.91 14.63
CA TRP A 163 3.12 -4.42 13.25
C TRP A 163 1.85 -4.84 12.50
N THR A 164 1.20 -5.92 12.94
CA THR A 164 -0.13 -6.29 12.43
C THR A 164 -1.28 -5.63 13.18
N GLY A 165 -0.99 -4.81 14.19
CA GLY A 165 -1.92 -4.09 15.03
C GLY A 165 -2.46 -2.82 14.39
N ARG A 166 -3.32 -2.11 15.13
CA ARG A 166 -3.99 -0.89 14.61
C ARG A 166 -3.08 0.32 14.55
N ALA A 167 -2.08 0.41 15.44
CA ALA A 167 -1.17 1.56 15.49
C ALA A 167 -0.19 1.61 14.32
N GLN A 168 -0.02 0.49 13.61
CA GLN A 168 0.89 0.37 12.46
C GLN A 168 0.15 0.36 11.12
N ASN A 169 -1.18 0.53 11.14
CA ASN A 169 -2.02 0.55 9.95
C ASN A 169 -1.88 1.88 9.21
N TRP A 170 -1.20 1.83 8.07
CA TRP A 170 -0.94 2.98 7.20
C TRP A 170 -2.24 3.65 6.73
N ASN A 171 -3.27 2.88 6.39
CA ASN A 171 -4.54 3.43 5.88
C ASN A 171 -5.16 4.40 6.90
N TYR A 172 -5.02 4.08 8.19
CA TYR A 172 -5.56 4.89 9.29
C TYR A 172 -4.60 5.99 9.73
N MET A 173 -3.31 5.67 9.90
CA MET A 173 -2.31 6.52 10.55
C MET A 173 -1.55 7.44 9.61
N CYS A 174 -1.32 7.03 8.36
CA CYS A 174 -0.29 7.62 7.50
C CYS A 174 -0.85 8.13 6.16
N ALA A 175 -1.87 7.46 5.62
CA ALA A 175 -2.31 7.67 4.25
C ALA A 175 -2.69 9.11 3.92
N SER A 176 -3.27 9.86 4.86
CA SER A 176 -3.69 11.25 4.61
C SER A 176 -2.51 12.20 4.36
N CYS A 177 -1.32 11.85 4.82
CA CYS A 177 -0.11 12.66 4.67
C CYS A 177 0.78 12.16 3.53
N HIS A 178 0.69 10.87 3.19
CA HIS A 178 1.57 10.20 2.23
C HIS A 178 0.85 9.82 0.92
N SER A 179 -0.30 10.45 0.66
CA SER A 179 -1.02 10.25 -0.60
C SER A 179 -1.80 11.49 -0.99
N THR A 180 -2.10 11.59 -2.28
CA THR A 180 -2.91 12.65 -2.87
C THR A 180 -4.26 12.06 -3.31
N GLY A 181 -5.35 12.79 -3.07
CA GLY A 181 -6.69 12.34 -3.45
C GLY A 181 -7.17 11.08 -2.71
N LEU A 182 -6.73 10.89 -1.47
CA LEU A 182 -7.07 9.72 -0.64
C LEU A 182 -8.58 9.52 -0.52
N GLN A 183 -9.01 8.29 -0.79
CA GLN A 183 -10.26 7.73 -0.26
C GLN A 183 -9.91 6.57 0.64
N ARG A 184 -10.11 6.74 1.95
CA ARG A 184 -9.75 5.72 2.93
C ARG A 184 -10.55 4.42 2.76
N GLY A 185 -11.82 4.50 2.39
CA GLY A 185 -12.64 3.33 2.08
C GLY A 185 -12.78 2.31 3.21
N TYR A 186 -12.82 2.76 4.48
CA TYR A 186 -13.03 1.85 5.61
C TYR A 186 -14.51 1.44 5.69
N ASP A 187 -14.78 0.13 5.68
CA ASP A 187 -16.10 -0.44 5.96
C ASP A 187 -16.14 -1.00 7.38
N ALA A 188 -16.95 -0.39 8.24
CA ALA A 188 -17.11 -0.80 9.63
C ALA A 188 -17.86 -2.14 9.79
N ALA A 189 -18.70 -2.53 8.82
CA ALA A 189 -19.46 -3.77 8.91
C ALA A 189 -18.57 -4.99 8.65
N SER A 190 -17.66 -4.90 7.67
CA SER A 190 -16.73 -5.98 7.34
C SER A 190 -15.34 -5.84 7.98
N ASP A 191 -15.06 -4.69 8.60
CA ASP A 191 -13.75 -4.31 9.16
C ASP A 191 -12.61 -4.41 8.12
N GLN A 192 -12.84 -3.83 6.93
CA GLN A 192 -11.93 -3.89 5.78
C GLN A 192 -11.67 -2.49 5.21
N TYR A 193 -10.61 -2.39 4.39
CA TYR A 193 -10.24 -1.16 3.70
C TYR A 193 -10.26 -1.33 2.18
N GLY A 194 -11.09 -0.55 1.50
CA GLY A 194 -11.03 -0.30 0.06
C GLY A 194 -10.25 0.97 -0.26
N THR A 195 -9.06 1.15 0.31
CA THR A 195 -8.32 2.42 0.20
C THR A 195 -7.79 2.64 -1.21
N THR A 196 -8.07 3.82 -1.77
CA THR A 196 -7.57 4.27 -3.08
C THR A 196 -7.00 5.69 -2.97
N TRP A 197 -6.16 6.08 -3.92
CA TRP A 197 -5.53 7.41 -4.01
C TRP A 197 -5.17 7.73 -5.46
N ALA A 198 -4.99 9.02 -5.75
CA ALA A 198 -4.54 9.49 -7.05
C ALA A 198 -3.04 9.21 -7.26
N GLU A 199 -2.23 9.56 -6.26
CA GLU A 199 -0.77 9.40 -6.26
C GLU A 199 -0.27 9.13 -4.84
N ILE A 200 0.87 8.45 -4.72
CA ILE A 200 1.69 8.34 -3.51
C ILE A 200 3.02 9.03 -3.80
N SER A 201 3.53 9.72 -2.78
CA SER A 201 4.81 10.42 -2.84
C SER A 201 5.42 10.47 -1.47
#